data_AF-A0A2V6IQN9-F1
#
_entry.id   AF-A0A2V6IQN9-F1
#
_cell.length_a   1.000
_cell.length_b   1.000
_cell.length_c   1.000
_cell.angle_alpha   90.00
_cell.angle_beta   90.00
_cell.angle_gamma   90.00
#
_symmetry.space_group_name_H-M   'P 1'
#
loop_
_entity.id
_entity.type
_entity.pdbx_description
1 polymer ?
#
loop_
_entity_poly.entity_id
_entity_poly.type
_entity_poly.pdbx_seq_one_letter_code
_entity_poly.pdbx_strand_id
1 'polypeptide(L)'
;MKIGKRVELWAGVGATIWATYWLLFVGSFLVFGSAILKWVNFPFSHHPYGLQLPLLGNIELLPHLSLLSYGVLGACVLATGLALLCRSDTFLAVAAAILIAFWVAAPCQIAFQQPALLRRLNAETQDLPMIRGFTKTYLPVNYGPAAEYSKHFELDTVWDRFVAAYSFLGLGWYCFGIGSFLIATYSIRRLRGERGMTVLALGGIPIGVLIIFLTPPVIGQHYFISACTAEAQGNNEKAITHYRKAMWWDQWRGQDINIYATIGDLERLSGSGEDSPEKHISRAEEFKEAREYEPAVFELSRAAAWGGAGAIASRCESARTRVDFGIALYNAGGIGAAVTQWQQALIEDPVQQQGLAFLIARGNYDLGRYQASLDALNGILKASGDKPLLANAYSLAGDCYLKLGRDTDARRSYNLSLKEDILVNFWAMSALGGD
;
A
#
# COMPACT_ATOMS: atom_id res chain seq x y z
N MET A 1 24.81 11.07 -56.21
CA MET A 1 26.06 10.97 -55.43
C MET A 1 26.20 11.92 -54.21
N LYS A 2 25.28 12.88 -53.97
CA LYS A 2 25.36 13.82 -52.81
C LYS A 2 24.60 13.38 -51.55
N ILE A 3 23.67 12.43 -51.66
CA ILE A 3 22.83 11.99 -50.54
C ILE A 3 23.57 10.96 -49.66
N GLY A 4 24.24 9.97 -50.25
CA GLY A 4 25.01 8.95 -49.52
C GLY A 4 26.13 9.52 -48.63
N LYS A 5 26.94 10.46 -49.16
CA LYS A 5 27.98 11.14 -48.37
C LYS A 5 27.43 11.98 -47.22
N ARG A 6 26.22 12.54 -47.37
CA ARG A 6 25.55 13.24 -46.25
C ARG A 6 25.09 12.25 -45.20
N VAL A 7 24.50 11.12 -45.59
CA VAL A 7 24.05 10.07 -44.65
C VAL A 7 25.22 9.48 -43.86
N GLU A 8 26.37 9.20 -44.50
CA GLU A 8 27.58 8.73 -43.79
C GLU A 8 28.12 9.77 -42.81
N LEU A 9 28.13 11.05 -43.19
CA LEU A 9 28.56 12.14 -42.30
C LEU A 9 27.62 12.26 -41.09
N TRP A 10 26.31 12.22 -41.31
CA TRP A 10 25.30 12.24 -40.24
C TRP A 10 25.38 11.01 -39.34
N ALA A 11 25.63 9.82 -39.91
CA ALA A 11 25.82 8.60 -39.15
C ALA A 11 27.09 8.63 -38.28
N GLY A 12 28.21 9.17 -38.80
CA GLY A 12 29.44 9.34 -38.06
C GLY A 12 29.29 10.33 -36.90
N VAL A 13 28.71 11.50 -37.15
CA VAL A 13 28.42 12.50 -36.11
C VAL A 13 27.45 11.93 -35.07
N GLY A 14 26.41 11.23 -35.50
CA GLY A 14 25.46 10.55 -34.63
C GLY A 14 26.13 9.51 -33.72
N ALA A 15 27.04 8.70 -34.26
CA ALA A 15 27.77 7.69 -33.48
C ALA A 15 28.70 8.32 -32.43
N THR A 16 29.37 9.43 -32.74
CA THR A 16 30.24 10.14 -31.78
C THR A 16 29.43 10.81 -30.67
N ILE A 17 28.30 11.44 -31.02
CA ILE A 17 27.37 12.02 -30.03
C ILE A 17 26.82 10.92 -29.14
N TRP A 18 26.38 9.79 -29.73
CA TRP A 18 25.88 8.65 -28.97
C TRP A 18 26.95 8.09 -28.02
N ALA A 19 28.16 7.83 -28.52
CA ALA A 19 29.25 7.31 -27.69
C ALA A 19 29.58 8.22 -26.49
N THR A 20 29.40 9.53 -26.64
CA THR A 20 29.69 10.52 -25.59
C THR A 20 28.53 10.71 -24.60
N TYR A 21 27.28 10.70 -25.08
CA TYR A 21 26.10 11.12 -24.30
C TYR A 21 25.08 10.00 -24.05
N TRP A 22 25.34 8.75 -24.44
CA TRP A 22 24.37 7.65 -24.29
C TRP A 22 23.88 7.47 -22.84
N LEU A 23 24.77 7.61 -21.84
CA LEU A 23 24.41 7.53 -20.42
C LEU A 23 23.36 8.57 -20.04
N LEU A 24 23.51 9.79 -20.57
CA LEU A 24 22.58 10.90 -20.34
C LEU A 24 21.26 10.67 -21.07
N PHE A 25 21.29 10.19 -22.32
CA PHE A 25 20.07 9.92 -23.10
C PHE A 25 19.25 8.77 -22.50
N VAL A 26 19.90 7.63 -22.24
CA VAL A 26 19.24 6.46 -21.63
C VAL A 26 18.77 6.81 -20.22
N GLY A 27 19.60 7.48 -19.42
CA GLY A 27 19.23 7.89 -18.07
C GLY A 27 18.04 8.85 -18.05
N SER A 28 18.02 9.84 -18.95
CA SER A 28 16.90 10.78 -19.07
C SER A 28 15.62 10.09 -19.53
N PHE A 29 15.72 9.19 -20.53
CA PHE A 29 14.58 8.42 -21.00
C PHE A 29 13.96 7.57 -19.89
N LEU A 30 14.79 6.92 -19.07
CA LEU A 30 14.32 6.13 -17.93
C LEU A 30 13.65 6.99 -16.85
N VAL A 31 14.20 8.17 -16.53
CA VAL A 31 13.60 9.10 -15.56
C VAL A 31 12.26 9.63 -16.07
N PHE A 32 12.17 10.08 -17.33
CA PHE A 32 10.88 10.54 -17.89
C PHE A 32 9.86 9.40 -18.03
N GLY A 33 10.30 8.25 -18.51
CA GLY A 33 9.45 7.06 -18.63
C GLY A 33 8.93 6.58 -17.27
N SER A 34 9.73 6.71 -16.21
CA SER A 34 9.31 6.33 -14.85
C SER A 34 8.08 7.07 -14.36
N ALA A 35 7.83 8.31 -14.83
CA ALA A 35 6.70 9.11 -14.37
C ALA A 35 5.35 8.47 -14.72
N ILE A 36 5.27 7.80 -15.87
CA ILE A 36 4.06 7.12 -16.36
C ILE A 36 4.00 5.63 -16.00
N LEU A 37 5.08 5.10 -15.40
CA LEU A 37 5.14 3.70 -14.96
C LEU A 37 4.60 3.55 -13.53
N LYS A 38 4.22 2.31 -13.18
CA LYS A 38 3.74 1.97 -11.83
C LYS A 38 4.89 2.09 -10.83
N TRP A 39 4.69 2.91 -9.79
CA TRP A 39 5.69 3.12 -8.73
C TRP A 39 5.45 2.25 -7.51
N VAL A 40 4.19 1.99 -7.15
CA VAL A 40 3.81 1.13 -6.03
C VAL A 40 2.79 0.09 -6.52
N ASN A 41 3.00 -1.17 -6.16
CA ASN A 41 2.17 -2.29 -6.54
C ASN A 41 1.23 -2.65 -5.39
N PHE A 42 -0.01 -2.21 -5.47
CA PHE A 42 -1.09 -2.73 -4.62
C PHE A 42 -1.56 -4.12 -5.06
N PRO A 43 -1.88 -5.04 -4.12
CA PRO A 43 -2.48 -6.34 -4.44
C PRO A 43 -3.87 -6.23 -5.09
N PHE A 44 -4.73 -5.34 -4.58
CA PHE A 44 -6.10 -5.20 -5.08
C PHE A 44 -6.37 -3.84 -5.72
N SER A 45 -5.86 -2.77 -5.11
CA SER A 45 -6.12 -1.40 -5.55
C SER A 45 -5.39 -1.02 -6.83
N HIS A 46 -5.84 0.05 -7.47
CA HIS A 46 -5.15 0.65 -8.60
C HIS A 46 -3.72 1.08 -8.20
N HIS A 47 -2.73 0.62 -8.95
CA HIS A 47 -1.32 0.94 -8.72
C HIS A 47 -1.01 2.42 -9.05
N PRO A 48 -0.52 3.24 -8.11
CA PRO A 48 -0.19 4.63 -8.41
C PRO A 48 1.01 4.71 -9.36
N TYR A 49 0.86 5.60 -10.34
CA TYR A 49 1.96 5.99 -11.23
C TYR A 49 2.87 7.02 -10.57
N GLY A 50 4.06 7.25 -11.13
CA GLY A 50 5.00 8.26 -10.61
C GLY A 50 4.41 9.67 -10.52
N LEU A 51 3.47 10.02 -11.42
CA LEU A 51 2.73 11.29 -11.41
C LEU A 51 1.68 11.42 -10.30
N GLN A 52 1.33 10.31 -9.65
CA GLN A 52 0.29 10.24 -8.63
C GLN A 52 0.85 10.13 -7.22
N LEU A 53 2.09 9.65 -7.06
CA LEU A 53 2.71 9.47 -5.75
C LEU A 53 3.18 10.83 -5.17
N PRO A 54 2.51 11.38 -4.14
CA PRO A 54 2.83 12.70 -3.61
C PRO A 54 4.10 12.66 -2.74
N LEU A 55 4.94 13.69 -2.85
CA LEU A 55 6.17 13.82 -2.09
C LEU A 55 5.93 14.25 -0.63
N LEU A 56 4.89 15.06 -0.35
CA LEU A 56 4.65 15.66 0.96
C LEU A 56 3.17 15.55 1.44
N GLY A 57 2.34 14.78 0.73
CA GLY A 57 0.89 14.68 1.00
C GLY A 57 0.45 13.35 1.59
N ASN A 58 -0.65 13.36 2.35
CA ASN A 58 -1.34 12.14 2.81
C ASN A 58 -2.09 11.50 1.63
N ILE A 59 -1.89 10.18 1.46
CA ILE A 59 -2.37 9.41 0.29
C ILE A 59 -3.82 8.90 0.47
N GLU A 60 -4.50 9.29 1.55
CA GLU A 60 -5.84 8.76 1.88
C GLU A 60 -6.87 8.93 0.75
N LEU A 61 -6.73 9.97 -0.09
CA LEU A 61 -7.35 10.02 -1.41
C LEU A 61 -6.27 10.24 -2.47
N LEU A 62 -5.94 9.20 -3.24
CA LEU A 62 -5.06 9.31 -4.40
C LEU A 62 -5.66 10.32 -5.41
N PRO A 63 -5.11 11.56 -5.53
CA PRO A 63 -5.56 12.47 -6.56
C PRO A 63 -5.14 11.93 -7.93
N HIS A 64 -5.95 12.17 -8.96
CA HIS A 64 -5.67 11.66 -10.31
C HIS A 64 -4.32 12.15 -10.86
N LEU A 65 -3.89 13.35 -10.44
CA LEU A 65 -2.60 13.97 -10.74
C LEU A 65 -2.20 14.87 -9.56
N SER A 66 -0.96 14.73 -9.07
CA SER A 66 -0.39 15.65 -8.08
C SER A 66 0.77 16.43 -8.70
N LEU A 67 0.69 17.77 -8.64
CA LEU A 67 1.78 18.67 -9.07
C LEU A 67 3.04 18.48 -8.22
N LEU A 68 2.88 18.03 -6.97
CA LEU A 68 3.97 17.70 -6.05
C LEU A 68 4.18 16.19 -5.96
N SER A 69 4.23 15.53 -7.12
CA SER A 69 4.55 14.11 -7.21
C SER A 69 6.02 13.86 -7.51
N TYR A 70 6.50 12.67 -7.15
CA TYR A 70 7.86 12.22 -7.46
C TYR A 70 8.17 12.28 -8.95
N GLY A 71 7.23 11.88 -9.81
CA GLY A 71 7.39 11.91 -11.26
C GLY A 71 7.48 13.32 -11.82
N VAL A 72 6.60 14.25 -11.40
CA VAL A 72 6.62 15.64 -11.87
C VAL A 72 7.88 16.36 -11.40
N LEU A 73 8.22 16.25 -10.11
CA LEU A 73 9.40 16.92 -9.56
C LEU A 73 10.70 16.33 -10.13
N GLY A 74 10.77 15.01 -10.31
CA GLY A 74 11.89 14.37 -10.98
C GLY A 74 12.09 14.85 -12.42
N ALA A 75 11.00 14.95 -13.19
CA ALA A 75 11.02 15.48 -14.55
C ALA A 75 11.45 16.96 -14.59
N CYS A 76 10.95 17.79 -13.67
CA CYS A 76 11.34 19.19 -13.56
C CYS A 76 12.82 19.35 -13.20
N VAL A 77 13.31 18.64 -12.18
CA VAL A 77 14.72 18.68 -11.75
C VAL A 77 15.64 18.27 -12.90
N LEU A 78 15.29 17.21 -13.63
CA LEU A 78 16.05 16.76 -14.78
C LEU A 78 16.02 17.80 -15.92
N ALA A 79 14.84 18.34 -16.27
CA ALA A 79 14.71 19.34 -17.31
C ALA A 79 15.52 20.61 -16.99
N THR A 80 15.49 21.08 -15.75
CA THR A 80 16.31 22.21 -15.29
C THR A 80 17.80 21.88 -15.35
N GLY A 81 18.20 20.69 -14.91
CA GLY A 81 19.59 20.23 -15.00
C GLY A 81 20.11 20.16 -16.44
N LEU A 82 19.29 19.70 -17.38
CA LEU A 82 19.60 19.65 -18.81
C LEU A 82 19.67 21.05 -19.44
N ALA A 83 18.72 21.95 -19.11
CA ALA A 83 18.72 23.32 -19.62
C ALA A 83 19.96 24.11 -19.15
N LEU A 84 20.41 23.86 -17.91
CA LEU A 84 21.58 24.50 -17.33
C LEU A 84 22.90 23.81 -17.68
N LEU A 85 22.87 22.69 -18.41
CA LEU A 85 24.06 21.98 -18.88
C LEU A 85 24.96 22.86 -19.76
N CYS A 86 24.37 23.80 -20.51
CA CYS A 86 25.13 24.77 -21.31
C CYS A 86 25.90 25.78 -20.46
N ARG A 87 25.55 25.95 -19.18
CA ARG A 87 26.13 26.97 -18.29
C ARG A 87 27.18 26.39 -17.34
N SER A 88 26.94 25.22 -16.74
CA SER A 88 27.92 24.53 -15.90
C SER A 88 27.57 23.06 -15.67
N ASP A 89 28.59 22.21 -15.71
CA ASP A 89 28.50 20.77 -15.45
C ASP A 89 28.09 20.47 -13.99
N THR A 90 28.31 21.42 -13.08
CA THR A 90 27.94 21.28 -11.67
C THR A 90 26.41 21.23 -11.48
N PHE A 91 25.63 21.89 -12.33
CA PHE A 91 24.15 21.88 -12.20
C PHE A 91 23.57 20.50 -12.52
N LEU A 92 24.11 19.82 -13.52
CA LEU A 92 23.68 18.46 -13.84
C LEU A 92 24.05 17.48 -12.71
N ALA A 93 25.21 17.66 -12.08
CA ALA A 93 25.61 16.85 -10.94
C ALA A 93 24.73 17.09 -9.70
N VAL A 94 24.33 18.35 -9.44
CA VAL A 94 23.33 18.68 -8.41
C VAL A 94 21.98 18.03 -8.73
N ALA A 95 21.50 18.16 -9.97
CA ALA A 95 20.26 17.53 -10.39
C ALA A 95 20.30 16.00 -10.21
N ALA A 96 21.40 15.35 -10.59
CA ALA A 96 21.61 13.93 -10.39
C ALA A 96 21.60 13.53 -8.91
N ALA A 97 22.24 14.33 -8.04
CA ALA A 97 22.24 14.09 -6.59
C ALA A 97 20.83 14.21 -5.98
N ILE A 98 20.05 15.21 -6.42
CA ILE A 98 18.65 15.38 -6.00
C ILE A 98 17.79 14.20 -6.48
N LEU A 99 17.97 13.75 -7.72
CA LEU A 99 17.25 12.59 -8.26
C LEU A 99 17.57 11.30 -7.48
N ILE A 100 18.84 11.06 -7.14
CA ILE A 100 19.23 9.93 -6.27
C ILE A 100 18.60 10.10 -4.88
N ALA A 101 18.55 11.31 -4.34
CA ALA A 101 17.90 11.57 -3.06
C ALA A 101 16.40 11.25 -3.11
N PHE A 102 15.70 11.60 -4.19
CA PHE A 102 14.31 11.19 -4.40
C PHE A 102 14.14 9.68 -4.52
N TRP A 103 15.06 9.02 -5.21
CA TRP A 103 15.05 7.57 -5.37
C TRP A 103 15.15 6.83 -4.03
N VAL A 104 16.05 7.28 -3.14
CA VAL A 104 16.22 6.74 -1.79
C VAL A 104 15.09 7.17 -0.85
N ALA A 105 14.58 8.39 -1.00
CA ALA A 105 13.50 8.91 -0.16
C ALA A 105 12.20 8.12 -0.30
N ALA A 106 11.85 7.66 -1.52
CA ALA A 106 10.57 7.00 -1.78
C ALA A 106 10.27 5.79 -0.85
N PRO A 107 11.13 4.75 -0.76
CA PRO A 107 10.89 3.65 0.18
C PRO A 107 10.89 4.11 1.64
N CYS A 108 11.76 5.04 2.03
CA CYS A 108 11.83 5.55 3.39
C CYS A 108 10.55 6.32 3.78
N GLN A 109 9.98 7.10 2.85
CA GLN A 109 8.74 7.81 3.06
C GLN A 109 7.57 6.84 3.27
N ILE A 110 7.46 5.82 2.41
CA ILE A 110 6.44 4.76 2.54
C ILE A 110 6.60 4.03 3.88
N ALA A 111 7.83 3.67 4.26
CA ALA A 111 8.11 2.90 5.46
C ALA A 111 7.88 3.68 6.76
N PHE A 112 8.22 4.98 6.80
CA PHE A 112 8.37 5.70 8.07
C PHE A 112 7.53 6.97 8.22
N GLN A 113 7.14 7.61 7.11
CA GLN A 113 6.40 8.89 7.16
C GLN A 113 4.93 8.71 6.77
N GLN A 114 4.58 7.64 6.07
CA GLN A 114 3.22 7.35 5.63
C GLN A 114 2.73 6.02 6.18
N PRO A 115 2.55 5.91 7.52
CA PRO A 115 2.12 4.67 8.14
C PRO A 115 0.74 4.22 7.63
N ALA A 116 -0.15 5.14 7.27
CA ALA A 116 -1.43 4.80 6.65
C ALA A 116 -1.29 4.07 5.29
N LEU A 117 -0.30 4.45 4.47
CA LEU A 117 -0.04 3.80 3.19
C LEU A 117 0.52 2.38 3.41
N LEU A 118 1.53 2.25 4.27
CA LEU A 118 2.11 0.94 4.60
C LEU A 118 1.05 0.02 5.22
N ARG A 119 0.18 0.56 6.07
CA ARG A 119 -0.93 -0.18 6.66
C ARG A 119 -1.89 -0.68 5.59
N ARG A 120 -2.28 0.18 4.64
CA ARG A 120 -3.15 -0.22 3.52
C ARG A 120 -2.50 -1.32 2.68
N LEU A 121 -1.22 -1.18 2.35
CA LEU A 121 -0.49 -2.20 1.58
C LEU A 121 -0.45 -3.55 2.31
N ASN A 122 -0.22 -3.52 3.63
CA ASN A 122 -0.25 -4.72 4.46
C ASN A 122 -1.67 -5.31 4.57
N ALA A 123 -2.68 -4.47 4.81
CA ALA A 123 -4.08 -4.88 4.91
C ALA A 123 -4.57 -5.56 3.62
N GLU A 124 -4.31 -4.97 2.45
CA GLU A 124 -4.66 -5.60 1.17
C GLU A 124 -3.95 -6.95 0.95
N THR A 125 -2.75 -7.11 1.52
CA THR A 125 -2.02 -8.39 1.46
C THR A 125 -2.64 -9.44 2.40
N GLN A 126 -3.18 -9.02 3.55
CA GLN A 126 -3.82 -9.88 4.55
C GLN A 126 -5.28 -10.23 4.20
N ASP A 127 -6.00 -9.33 3.54
CA ASP A 127 -7.39 -9.55 3.11
C ASP A 127 -7.48 -10.68 2.06
N LEU A 128 -6.43 -10.87 1.27
CA LEU A 128 -6.40 -11.80 0.15
C LEU A 128 -6.52 -13.28 0.56
N PRO A 129 -5.77 -13.78 1.55
CA PRO A 129 -6.04 -15.09 2.15
C PRO A 129 -7.46 -15.26 2.70
N MET A 130 -8.00 -14.23 3.36
CA MET A 130 -9.34 -14.28 3.96
C MET A 130 -10.43 -14.41 2.89
N ILE A 131 -10.40 -13.57 1.86
CA ILE A 131 -11.33 -13.63 0.72
C ILE A 131 -11.19 -14.98 0.01
N ARG A 132 -9.96 -15.46 -0.23
CA ARG A 132 -9.74 -16.75 -0.90
C ARG A 132 -10.20 -17.95 -0.07
N GLY A 133 -10.04 -17.89 1.26
CA GLY A 133 -10.56 -18.90 2.17
C GLY A 133 -12.09 -18.94 2.15
N PHE A 134 -12.71 -17.76 2.15
CA PHE A 134 -14.17 -17.62 2.02
C PHE A 134 -14.66 -18.14 0.67
N THR A 135 -14.05 -17.71 -0.45
CA THR A 135 -14.46 -18.11 -1.80
C THR A 135 -14.32 -19.62 -1.99
N LYS A 136 -13.24 -20.23 -1.51
CA LYS A 136 -13.03 -21.68 -1.59
C LYS A 136 -14.11 -22.48 -0.86
N THR A 137 -14.67 -21.92 0.22
CA THR A 137 -15.67 -22.59 1.06
C THR A 137 -17.08 -22.40 0.53
N TYR A 138 -17.39 -21.21 0.01
CA TYR A 138 -18.77 -20.78 -0.26
C TYR A 138 -19.11 -20.56 -1.74
N LEU A 139 -18.16 -20.71 -2.65
CA LEU A 139 -18.39 -20.54 -4.09
C LEU A 139 -18.12 -21.82 -4.88
N PRO A 140 -18.72 -21.96 -6.08
CA PRO A 140 -18.33 -22.98 -7.03
C PRO A 140 -16.84 -22.88 -7.35
N VAL A 141 -16.21 -24.03 -7.59
CA VAL A 141 -14.75 -24.12 -7.59
C VAL A 141 -14.13 -23.27 -8.69
N ASN A 142 -13.38 -22.25 -8.30
CA ASN A 142 -12.38 -21.59 -9.15
C ASN A 142 -11.00 -21.95 -8.59
N TYR A 143 -10.24 -22.79 -9.29
CA TYR A 143 -8.95 -23.27 -8.77
C TYR A 143 -7.86 -22.19 -8.76
N GLY A 144 -8.02 -21.10 -9.53
CA GLY A 144 -7.03 -20.03 -9.67
C GLY A 144 -5.62 -20.52 -10.05
N PRO A 145 -4.65 -19.62 -10.29
CA PRO A 145 -3.24 -20.00 -10.20
C PRO A 145 -2.91 -20.43 -8.76
N ALA A 146 -2.00 -21.40 -8.61
CA ALA A 146 -1.51 -21.83 -7.32
C ALA A 146 -1.09 -20.61 -6.50
N ALA A 147 -1.55 -20.55 -5.25
CA ALA A 147 -1.30 -19.41 -4.37
C ALA A 147 0.21 -19.16 -4.26
N GLU A 148 0.73 -18.13 -4.94
CA GLU A 148 1.94 -17.49 -4.47
C GLU A 148 1.58 -16.93 -3.09
N TYR A 149 2.15 -17.55 -2.06
CA TYR A 149 1.94 -17.21 -0.67
C TYR A 149 2.02 -15.68 -0.52
N SER A 150 0.95 -15.10 0.04
CA SER A 150 0.96 -13.71 0.47
C SER A 150 2.19 -13.53 1.35
N LYS A 151 3.12 -12.66 0.96
CA LYS A 151 4.26 -12.31 1.80
C LYS A 151 3.69 -11.74 3.10
N HIS A 152 3.75 -12.51 4.18
CA HIS A 152 3.44 -11.98 5.49
C HIS A 152 4.64 -11.13 5.88
N PHE A 153 4.42 -9.83 6.05
CA PHE A 153 5.46 -8.93 6.52
C PHE A 153 5.25 -8.71 8.00
N GLU A 154 6.22 -9.16 8.79
CA GLU A 154 6.38 -8.66 10.16
C GLU A 154 6.69 -7.16 10.05
N LEU A 155 6.09 -6.30 10.87
CA LEU A 155 6.27 -4.84 10.80
C LEU A 155 6.83 -4.28 12.13
N ASP A 156 7.43 -5.16 12.92
CA ASP A 156 7.83 -4.88 14.30
C ASP A 156 9.13 -4.09 14.37
N THR A 157 10.03 -4.28 13.41
CA THR A 157 11.30 -3.56 13.35
C THR A 157 11.34 -2.54 12.22
N VAL A 158 12.23 -1.54 12.38
CA VAL A 158 12.53 -0.55 11.35
C VAL A 158 12.98 -1.23 10.04
N TRP A 159 13.70 -2.34 10.16
CA TRP A 159 14.18 -3.10 9.01
C TRP A 159 13.03 -3.79 8.28
N ASP A 160 12.13 -4.45 9.01
CA ASP A 160 11.04 -5.20 8.38
C ASP A 160 10.06 -4.26 7.68
N ARG A 161 9.80 -3.08 8.25
CA ARG A 161 9.01 -2.03 7.59
C ARG A 161 9.66 -1.53 6.31
N PHE A 162 10.98 -1.38 6.30
CA PHE A 162 11.71 -1.00 5.10
C PHE A 162 11.63 -2.10 4.03
N VAL A 163 11.82 -3.36 4.42
CA VAL A 163 11.70 -4.52 3.51
C VAL A 163 10.29 -4.63 2.95
N ALA A 164 9.26 -4.45 3.79
CA ALA A 164 7.87 -4.42 3.38
C ALA A 164 7.62 -3.31 2.36
N ALA A 165 7.97 -2.06 2.68
CA ALA A 165 7.82 -0.93 1.76
C ALA A 165 8.56 -1.16 0.43
N TYR A 166 9.78 -1.67 0.49
CA TYR A 166 10.59 -2.00 -0.69
C TYR A 166 9.94 -3.06 -1.57
N SER A 167 9.31 -4.08 -0.96
CA SER A 167 8.67 -5.18 -1.68
C SER A 167 7.49 -4.75 -2.56
N PHE A 168 6.85 -3.62 -2.23
CA PHE A 168 5.74 -3.06 -2.98
C PHE A 168 6.19 -2.12 -4.10
N LEU A 169 7.49 -1.86 -4.29
CA LEU A 169 7.96 -0.96 -5.34
C LEU A 169 7.81 -1.58 -6.73
N GLY A 170 7.31 -0.76 -7.66
CA GLY A 170 7.08 -1.14 -9.05
C GLY A 170 8.24 -0.80 -9.98
N LEU A 171 8.08 -1.20 -11.25
CA LEU A 171 9.06 -0.97 -12.32
C LEU A 171 9.45 0.51 -12.46
N GLY A 172 8.51 1.42 -12.24
CA GLY A 172 8.75 2.87 -12.33
C GLY A 172 9.85 3.34 -11.38
N TRP A 173 9.85 2.86 -10.13
CA TRP A 173 10.88 3.22 -9.16
C TRP A 173 12.26 2.70 -9.57
N TYR A 174 12.35 1.46 -10.07
CA TYR A 174 13.61 0.90 -10.58
C TYR A 174 14.14 1.68 -11.79
N CYS A 175 13.28 2.01 -12.75
CA CYS A 175 13.65 2.83 -13.90
C CYS A 175 14.14 4.21 -13.45
N PHE A 176 13.46 4.85 -12.51
CA PHE A 176 13.86 6.15 -11.96
C PHE A 176 15.25 6.09 -11.31
N GLY A 177 15.50 5.08 -10.47
CA GLY A 177 16.78 4.88 -9.80
C GLY A 177 17.94 4.62 -10.75
N ILE A 178 17.76 3.65 -11.66
CA ILE A 178 18.77 3.32 -12.67
C ILE A 178 19.05 4.56 -13.54
N GLY A 179 18.01 5.26 -13.98
CA GLY A 179 18.17 6.48 -14.78
C GLY A 179 18.95 7.57 -14.05
N SER A 180 18.63 7.81 -12.79
CA SER A 180 19.32 8.76 -11.91
C SER A 180 20.80 8.39 -11.73
N PHE A 181 21.09 7.11 -11.54
CA PHE A 181 22.46 6.60 -11.41
C PHE A 181 23.28 6.76 -12.70
N LEU A 182 22.67 6.50 -13.87
CA LEU A 182 23.33 6.72 -15.17
C LEU A 182 23.67 8.21 -15.39
N ILE A 183 22.77 9.12 -15.02
CA ILE A 183 23.02 10.57 -15.10
C ILE A 183 24.11 10.99 -14.11
N ALA A 184 24.13 10.42 -12.91
CA ALA A 184 25.15 10.70 -11.90
C ALA A 184 26.54 10.22 -12.35
N THR A 185 26.64 8.98 -12.86
CA THR A 185 27.91 8.44 -13.38
C THR A 185 28.45 9.25 -14.56
N TYR A 186 27.56 9.71 -15.46
CA TYR A 186 27.93 10.65 -16.52
C TYR A 186 28.48 11.97 -15.94
N SER A 187 27.77 12.55 -14.98
CA SER A 187 28.14 13.83 -14.35
C SER A 187 29.48 13.75 -13.61
N ILE A 188 29.73 12.67 -12.86
CA ILE A 188 30.97 12.43 -12.12
C ILE A 188 32.15 12.28 -13.08
N ARG A 189 31.97 11.57 -14.20
CA ARG A 189 33.04 11.42 -15.22
C ARG A 189 33.45 12.77 -15.80
N ARG A 190 32.50 13.69 -15.98
CA ARG A 190 32.74 15.02 -16.51
C ARG A 190 33.36 15.98 -15.49
N LEU A 191 33.08 15.79 -14.21
CA LEU A 191 33.64 16.58 -13.10
C LEU A 191 35.03 16.13 -12.62
N ARG A 192 35.59 15.06 -13.20
CA ARG A 192 36.84 14.40 -12.77
C ARG A 192 38.08 15.29 -13.04
N GLY A 193 38.26 16.32 -12.21
CA GLY A 193 39.40 17.24 -12.09
C GLY A 193 39.58 17.68 -10.62
N GLU A 194 40.16 18.86 -10.32
CA GLU A 194 40.40 19.41 -8.95
C GLU A 194 39.15 19.57 -8.05
N ARG A 195 37.96 19.16 -8.52
CA ARG A 195 36.66 19.31 -7.86
C ARG A 195 36.22 18.07 -7.07
N GLY A 196 37.16 17.29 -6.53
CA GLY A 196 36.87 16.10 -5.72
C GLY A 196 36.00 16.40 -4.49
N MET A 197 36.22 17.55 -3.84
CA MET A 197 35.37 18.00 -2.72
C MET A 197 33.91 18.24 -3.13
N THR A 198 33.65 18.71 -4.35
CA THR A 198 32.29 18.92 -4.85
C THR A 198 31.55 17.60 -5.03
N VAL A 199 32.23 16.55 -5.51
CA VAL A 199 31.62 15.21 -5.64
C VAL A 199 31.27 14.63 -4.28
N LEU A 200 32.15 14.78 -3.28
CA LEU A 200 31.88 14.35 -1.90
C LEU A 200 30.70 15.11 -1.28
N ALA A 201 30.66 16.43 -1.46
CA ALA A 201 29.56 17.25 -0.96
C ALA A 201 28.20 16.86 -1.57
N LEU A 202 28.17 16.55 -2.88
CA LEU A 202 26.97 16.09 -3.57
C LEU A 202 26.52 14.69 -3.11
N GLY A 203 27.47 13.81 -2.81
CA GLY A 203 27.18 12.51 -2.20
C GLY A 203 26.53 12.61 -0.82
N GLY A 204 26.75 13.71 -0.11
CA GLY A 204 26.13 13.98 1.20
C GLY A 204 24.62 14.23 1.14
N ILE A 205 24.07 14.68 0.00
CA ILE A 205 22.64 14.99 -0.15
C ILE A 205 21.75 13.75 0.07
N PRO A 206 21.90 12.64 -0.68
CA PRO A 206 21.06 11.46 -0.47
C PRO A 206 21.27 10.83 0.91
N ILE A 207 22.50 10.89 1.46
CA ILE A 207 22.80 10.39 2.81
C ILE A 207 22.06 11.22 3.86
N GLY A 208 22.10 12.55 3.76
CA GLY A 208 21.39 13.44 4.68
C GLY A 208 19.87 13.19 4.68
N VAL A 209 19.29 12.99 3.50
CA VAL A 209 17.87 12.63 3.35
C VAL A 209 17.55 11.31 4.06
N LEU A 210 18.39 10.27 3.89
CA LEU A 210 18.22 8.99 4.56
C LEU A 210 18.33 9.11 6.09
N ILE A 211 19.27 9.91 6.60
CA ILE A 211 19.39 10.18 8.04
C ILE A 211 18.13 10.86 8.58
N ILE A 212 17.59 11.85 7.87
CA ILE A 212 16.37 12.56 8.27
C ILE A 212 15.19 11.59 8.41
N PHE A 213 15.01 10.67 7.45
CA PHE A 213 13.91 9.71 7.50
C PHE A 213 14.10 8.60 8.56
N LEU A 214 15.35 8.16 8.80
CA LEU A 214 15.62 7.06 9.74
C LEU A 214 15.71 7.50 11.20
N THR A 215 16.03 8.77 11.48
CA THR A 215 16.24 9.22 12.86
C THR A 215 14.99 9.05 13.73
N PRO A 216 13.78 9.50 13.35
CA PRO A 216 12.58 9.31 14.16
C PRO A 216 12.25 7.83 14.47
N PRO A 217 12.17 6.90 13.48
CA PRO A 217 11.83 5.51 13.76
C PRO A 217 12.92 4.78 14.56
N VAL A 218 14.20 5.13 14.41
CA VAL A 218 15.28 4.55 15.23
C VAL A 218 15.16 4.98 16.70
N ILE A 219 14.85 6.26 16.95
CA ILE A 219 14.59 6.75 18.31
C ILE A 219 13.34 6.08 18.89
N GLY A 220 12.27 5.96 18.09
CA GLY A 220 11.05 5.25 18.50
C GLY A 220 11.29 3.78 18.84
N GLN A 221 12.09 3.06 18.03
CA GLN A 221 12.50 1.68 18.29
C GLN A 221 13.25 1.56 19.62
N HIS A 222 14.17 2.49 19.90
CA HIS A 222 14.92 2.49 21.15
C HIS A 222 14.00 2.67 22.37
N TYR A 223 13.05 3.60 22.30
CA TYR A 223 12.06 3.79 23.36
C TYR A 223 11.13 2.59 23.52
N PHE A 224 10.74 1.94 22.43
CA PHE A 224 9.93 0.73 22.48
C PHE A 224 10.66 -0.41 23.20
N ILE A 225 11.92 -0.69 22.84
CA ILE A 225 12.74 -1.69 23.53
C ILE A 225 12.87 -1.33 25.02
N SER A 226 13.09 -0.06 25.33
CA SER A 226 13.17 0.42 26.72
C SER A 226 11.86 0.19 27.48
N ALA A 227 10.71 0.37 26.83
CA ALA A 227 9.40 0.09 27.40
C ALA A 227 9.23 -1.40 27.74
N CYS A 228 9.52 -2.29 26.80
CA CYS A 228 9.45 -3.74 27.03
C CYS A 228 10.41 -4.18 28.17
N THR A 229 11.60 -3.58 28.26
CA THR A 229 12.52 -3.88 29.38
C THR A 229 12.00 -3.40 30.73
N ALA A 230 11.33 -2.24 30.78
CA ALA A 230 10.74 -1.70 32.00
C ALA A 230 9.52 -2.53 32.43
N GLU A 231 8.71 -2.98 31.47
CA GLU A 231 7.59 -3.88 31.67
C GLU A 231 8.06 -5.23 32.25
N ALA A 232 9.09 -5.84 31.65
CA ALA A 232 9.68 -7.08 32.16
C ALA A 232 10.27 -6.94 33.58
N GLN A 233 10.62 -5.72 33.99
CA GLN A 233 11.07 -5.39 35.34
C GLN A 233 9.91 -5.09 36.32
N GLY A 234 8.66 -5.13 35.86
CA GLY A 234 7.48 -4.78 36.65
C GLY A 234 7.33 -3.28 36.92
N ASN A 235 8.07 -2.43 36.20
CA ASN A 235 7.99 -0.98 36.37
C ASN A 235 6.98 -0.36 35.41
N ASN A 236 5.70 -0.52 35.73
CA ASN A 236 4.57 -0.18 34.86
C ASN A 236 4.56 1.30 34.45
N GLU A 237 4.79 2.24 35.38
CA GLU A 237 4.77 3.68 35.08
C GLU A 237 5.87 4.08 34.08
N LYS A 238 7.08 3.53 34.24
CA LYS A 238 8.18 3.75 33.29
C LYS A 238 7.87 3.11 31.94
N ALA A 239 7.32 1.91 31.92
CA ALA A 239 6.93 1.22 30.69
C ALA A 239 5.92 2.06 29.88
N ILE A 240 4.82 2.52 30.52
CA ILE A 240 3.82 3.40 29.91
C ILE A 240 4.46 4.67 29.33
N THR A 241 5.33 5.31 30.10
CA THR A 241 6.03 6.53 29.66
C THR A 241 6.89 6.28 28.43
N HIS A 242 7.61 5.15 28.41
CA HIS A 242 8.45 4.78 27.27
C HIS A 242 7.63 4.38 26.03
N TYR A 243 6.51 3.68 26.19
CA TYR A 243 5.59 3.38 25.08
C TYR A 243 5.04 4.66 24.45
N ARG A 244 4.56 5.61 25.26
CA ARG A 244 4.08 6.91 24.75
C ARG A 244 5.16 7.69 24.02
N LYS A 245 6.40 7.68 24.52
CA LYS A 245 7.56 8.29 23.81
C LYS A 245 7.86 7.57 22.50
N ALA A 246 7.76 6.26 22.45
CA ALA A 246 7.96 5.48 21.23
C ALA A 246 6.92 5.88 20.17
N MET A 247 5.64 5.99 20.55
CA MET A 247 4.56 6.41 19.65
C MET A 247 4.70 7.85 19.16
N TRP A 248 5.27 8.74 19.99
CA TRP A 248 5.51 10.13 19.60
C TRP A 248 6.60 10.26 18.54
N TRP A 249 7.69 9.50 18.68
CA TRP A 249 8.81 9.51 17.72
C TRP A 249 8.54 8.68 16.46
N ASP A 250 7.73 7.63 16.57
CA ASP A 250 7.43 6.70 15.50
C ASP A 250 5.92 6.62 15.26
N GLN A 251 5.46 7.35 14.23
CA GLN A 251 4.05 7.45 13.89
C GLN A 251 3.42 6.10 13.54
N TRP A 252 4.20 5.12 13.06
CA TRP A 252 3.72 3.75 12.85
C TRP A 252 3.31 3.10 14.17
N ARG A 253 4.11 3.29 15.23
CA ARG A 253 3.76 2.79 16.57
C ARG A 253 2.57 3.51 17.17
N GLY A 254 2.40 4.79 16.85
CA GLY A 254 1.17 5.53 17.20
C GLY A 254 -0.10 4.97 16.56
N GLN A 255 0.04 4.10 15.55
CA GLN A 255 -1.04 3.44 14.81
C GLN A 255 -1.24 1.97 15.17
N ASP A 256 -0.37 1.42 16.02
CA ASP A 256 -0.36 0.02 16.44
C ASP A 256 -1.28 -0.17 17.66
N ILE A 257 -2.38 -0.90 17.46
CA ILE A 257 -3.40 -1.10 18.49
C ILE A 257 -2.88 -1.91 19.68
N ASN A 258 -1.90 -2.81 19.45
CA ASN A 258 -1.36 -3.69 20.47
C ASN A 258 -0.61 -2.87 21.54
N ILE A 259 0.07 -1.79 21.14
CA ILE A 259 0.75 -0.90 22.10
C ILE A 259 -0.26 -0.21 23.02
N TYR A 260 -1.42 0.23 22.49
CA TYR A 260 -2.48 0.80 23.32
C TYR A 260 -3.07 -0.24 24.28
N ALA A 261 -3.26 -1.49 23.81
CA ALA A 261 -3.73 -2.58 24.68
C ALA A 261 -2.73 -2.87 25.82
N THR A 262 -1.43 -2.99 25.52
CA THR A 262 -0.39 -3.18 26.54
C THR A 262 -0.36 -2.03 27.54
N ILE A 263 -0.49 -0.78 27.09
CA ILE A 263 -0.61 0.36 28.02
C ILE A 263 -1.85 0.20 28.92
N GLY A 264 -2.98 -0.21 28.35
CA GLY A 264 -4.22 -0.47 29.10
C GLY A 264 -4.05 -1.53 30.17
N ASP A 265 -3.39 -2.65 29.85
CA ASP A 265 -3.05 -3.71 30.80
C ASP A 265 -2.18 -3.19 31.94
N LEU A 266 -1.12 -2.44 31.62
CA LEU A 266 -0.23 -1.84 32.61
C LEU A 266 -0.94 -0.82 33.50
N GLU A 267 -1.91 -0.06 32.97
CA GLU A 267 -2.72 0.87 33.74
C GLU A 267 -3.69 0.14 34.69
N ARG A 268 -4.28 -0.99 34.25
CA ARG A 268 -5.12 -1.85 35.10
C ARG A 268 -4.30 -2.47 36.23
N LEU A 269 -3.11 -3.00 35.92
CA LEU A 269 -2.20 -3.60 36.91
C LEU A 269 -1.67 -2.57 37.93
N SER A 270 -1.47 -1.33 37.51
CA SER A 270 -1.06 -0.23 38.39
C SER A 270 -2.17 0.28 39.32
N GLY A 271 -3.40 -0.23 39.19
CA GLY A 271 -4.55 0.17 40.01
C GLY A 271 -5.03 1.60 39.75
N SER A 272 -4.69 2.20 38.60
CA SER A 272 -5.24 3.50 38.22
C SER A 272 -6.76 3.40 38.08
N GLY A 273 -7.51 4.20 38.83
CA GLY A 273 -8.98 4.21 38.79
C GLY A 273 -9.59 5.05 37.67
N GLU A 274 -8.77 5.80 36.92
CA GLU A 274 -9.24 6.67 35.85
C GLU A 274 -9.58 5.85 34.58
N ASP A 275 -10.73 6.12 33.97
CA ASP A 275 -11.09 5.51 32.69
C ASP A 275 -10.11 6.01 31.60
N SER A 276 -9.76 5.15 30.64
CA SER A 276 -8.83 5.51 29.56
C SER A 276 -9.16 4.74 28.28
N PRO A 277 -8.89 5.30 27.09
CA PRO A 277 -9.13 4.59 25.84
C PRO A 277 -8.25 3.33 25.73
N GLU A 278 -7.04 3.35 26.29
CA GLU A 278 -6.14 2.20 26.35
C GLU A 278 -6.74 1.02 27.13
N LYS A 279 -7.41 1.27 28.26
CA LYS A 279 -8.12 0.23 29.03
C LYS A 279 -9.27 -0.40 28.26
N HIS A 280 -10.02 0.41 27.51
CA HIS A 280 -11.08 -0.09 26.64
C HIS A 280 -10.52 -0.97 25.51
N ILE A 281 -9.40 -0.56 24.90
CA ILE A 281 -8.73 -1.35 23.85
C ILE A 281 -8.23 -2.68 24.40
N SER A 282 -7.56 -2.65 25.56
CA SER A 282 -7.11 -3.85 26.29
C SER A 282 -8.26 -4.82 26.57
N ARG A 283 -9.38 -4.32 27.10
CA ARG A 283 -10.57 -5.16 27.36
C ARG A 283 -11.19 -5.70 26.07
N ALA A 284 -11.17 -4.94 24.99
CA ALA A 284 -11.64 -5.42 23.70
C ALA A 284 -10.79 -6.59 23.18
N GLU A 285 -9.47 -6.57 23.40
CA GLU A 285 -8.58 -7.67 23.04
C GLU A 285 -8.93 -8.96 23.79
N GLU A 286 -9.17 -8.88 25.11
CA GLU A 286 -9.65 -10.02 25.91
C GLU A 286 -10.95 -10.62 25.33
N PHE A 287 -11.91 -9.75 24.98
CA PHE A 287 -13.16 -10.19 24.37
C PHE A 287 -12.94 -10.82 22.98
N LYS A 288 -12.01 -10.31 22.18
CA LYS A 288 -11.66 -10.91 20.88
C LYS A 288 -11.04 -12.29 21.04
N GLU A 289 -10.13 -12.47 22.00
CA GLU A 289 -9.53 -13.78 22.31
C GLU A 289 -10.60 -14.79 22.74
N ALA A 290 -11.57 -14.35 23.53
CA ALA A 290 -12.74 -15.13 23.91
C ALA A 290 -13.76 -15.35 22.77
N ARG A 291 -13.56 -14.72 21.60
CA ARG A 291 -14.51 -14.68 20.46
C ARG A 291 -15.85 -14.03 20.79
N GLU A 292 -15.86 -13.16 21.79
CA GLU A 292 -17.00 -12.32 22.18
C GLU A 292 -16.97 -11.01 21.37
N TYR A 293 -17.32 -11.12 20.09
CA TYR A 293 -17.19 -10.01 19.14
C TYR A 293 -18.03 -8.77 19.49
N GLU A 294 -19.26 -8.95 19.99
CA GLU A 294 -20.14 -7.83 20.33
C GLU A 294 -19.57 -6.95 21.46
N PRO A 295 -19.18 -7.52 22.63
CA PRO A 295 -18.45 -6.76 23.66
C PRO A 295 -17.15 -6.12 23.15
N ALA A 296 -16.38 -6.82 22.31
CA ALA A 296 -15.15 -6.28 21.75
C ALA A 296 -15.40 -5.02 20.91
N VAL A 297 -16.35 -5.07 19.99
CA VAL A 297 -16.74 -3.92 19.15
C VAL A 297 -17.27 -2.77 20.00
N PHE A 298 -18.03 -3.07 21.05
CA PHE A 298 -18.53 -2.07 21.98
C PHE A 298 -17.39 -1.32 22.70
N GLU A 299 -16.42 -2.05 23.25
CA GLU A 299 -15.27 -1.44 23.93
C GLU A 299 -14.38 -0.64 22.97
N LEU A 300 -14.14 -1.13 21.74
CA LEU A 300 -13.41 -0.37 20.72
C LEU A 300 -14.15 0.92 20.31
N SER A 301 -15.48 0.88 20.25
CA SER A 301 -16.30 2.06 20.00
C SER A 301 -16.19 3.09 21.12
N ARG A 302 -16.11 2.63 22.38
CA ARG A 302 -15.85 3.51 23.53
C ARG A 302 -14.47 4.14 23.45
N ALA A 303 -13.43 3.37 23.16
CA ALA A 303 -12.08 3.90 22.95
C ALA A 303 -12.04 4.95 21.82
N ALA A 304 -12.75 4.67 20.72
CA ALA A 304 -12.83 5.59 19.58
C ALA A 304 -13.51 6.93 19.90
N ALA A 305 -14.42 6.97 20.88
CA ALA A 305 -15.13 8.19 21.27
C ALA A 305 -14.22 9.24 21.93
N TRP A 306 -13.05 8.85 22.45
CA TRP A 306 -12.09 9.76 23.10
C TRP A 306 -11.31 10.65 22.11
N GLY A 307 -11.33 10.31 20.81
CA GLY A 307 -10.63 11.08 19.78
C GLY A 307 -9.11 10.85 19.72
N GLY A 308 -8.41 11.70 18.97
CA GLY A 308 -6.96 11.60 18.78
C GLY A 308 -6.49 10.40 17.94
N ALA A 309 -5.20 10.06 18.05
CA ALA A 309 -4.58 8.98 17.29
C ALA A 309 -5.12 7.59 17.68
N GLY A 310 -5.35 7.35 18.98
CA GLY A 310 -5.93 6.11 19.49
C GLY A 310 -7.32 5.83 18.95
N ALA A 311 -8.12 6.86 18.67
CA ALA A 311 -9.43 6.67 18.06
C ALA A 311 -9.38 6.15 16.62
N ILE A 312 -8.37 6.52 15.84
CA ILE A 312 -8.19 5.98 14.49
C ILE A 312 -7.80 4.50 14.58
N ALA A 313 -6.84 4.15 15.45
CA ALA A 313 -6.46 2.76 15.67
C ALA A 313 -7.66 1.91 16.14
N SER A 314 -8.45 2.45 17.08
CA SER A 314 -9.65 1.77 17.61
C SER A 314 -10.72 1.54 16.54
N ARG A 315 -10.97 2.51 15.64
CA ARG A 315 -11.91 2.33 14.52
C ARG A 315 -11.43 1.29 13.52
N CYS A 316 -10.15 1.32 13.16
CA CYS A 316 -9.57 0.30 12.27
C CYS A 316 -9.69 -1.10 12.89
N GLU A 317 -9.41 -1.23 14.19
CA GLU A 317 -9.50 -2.52 14.87
C GLU A 317 -10.95 -2.97 15.07
N SER A 318 -11.88 -2.03 15.31
CA SER A 318 -13.32 -2.31 15.34
C SER A 318 -13.79 -2.85 14.00
N ALA A 319 -13.38 -2.20 12.90
CA ALA A 319 -13.71 -2.65 11.55
C ALA A 319 -13.25 -4.10 11.32
N ARG A 320 -11.99 -4.43 11.63
CA ARG A 320 -11.46 -5.80 11.53
C ARG A 320 -12.25 -6.79 12.37
N THR A 321 -12.54 -6.43 13.62
CA THR A 321 -13.32 -7.27 14.54
C THR A 321 -14.73 -7.54 13.99
N ARG A 322 -15.35 -6.54 13.34
CA ARG A 322 -16.63 -6.73 12.64
C ARG A 322 -16.52 -7.63 11.41
N VAL A 323 -15.38 -7.63 10.70
CA VAL A 323 -15.15 -8.57 9.59
C VAL A 323 -15.18 -10.00 10.10
N ASP A 324 -14.40 -10.29 11.14
CA ASP A 324 -14.33 -11.61 11.77
C ASP A 324 -15.71 -12.03 12.33
N PHE A 325 -16.41 -11.09 12.97
CA PHE A 325 -17.76 -11.33 13.46
C PHE A 325 -18.72 -11.66 12.33
N GLY A 326 -18.67 -10.90 11.23
CA GLY A 326 -19.49 -11.15 10.06
C GLY A 326 -19.21 -12.51 9.43
N ILE A 327 -17.94 -12.93 9.35
CA ILE A 327 -17.58 -14.29 8.89
C ILE A 327 -18.17 -15.34 9.83
N ALA A 328 -18.01 -15.19 11.14
CA ALA A 328 -18.57 -16.12 12.13
C ALA A 328 -20.11 -16.23 12.01
N LEU A 329 -20.80 -15.09 11.87
CA LEU A 329 -22.25 -15.04 11.65
C LEU A 329 -22.67 -15.71 10.36
N TYR A 330 -21.95 -15.46 9.26
CA TYR A 330 -22.24 -16.06 7.97
C TYR A 330 -22.09 -17.59 8.04
N ASN A 331 -21.02 -18.08 8.67
CA ASN A 331 -20.79 -19.51 8.89
C ASN A 331 -21.89 -20.16 9.73
N ALA A 332 -22.48 -19.41 10.67
CA ALA A 332 -23.61 -19.84 11.48
C ALA A 332 -24.98 -19.72 10.76
N GLY A 333 -25.01 -19.27 9.50
CA GLY A 333 -26.24 -19.05 8.72
C GLY A 333 -26.92 -17.70 8.96
N GLY A 334 -26.36 -16.85 9.83
CA GLY A 334 -26.81 -15.49 10.12
C GLY A 334 -26.45 -14.47 9.03
N ILE A 335 -26.75 -14.77 7.76
CA ILE A 335 -26.27 -14.02 6.59
C ILE A 335 -26.65 -12.53 6.64
N GLY A 336 -27.88 -12.20 7.05
CA GLY A 336 -28.33 -10.80 7.19
C GLY A 336 -27.54 -10.00 8.22
N ALA A 337 -27.23 -10.62 9.35
CA ALA A 337 -26.40 -10.00 10.39
C ALA A 337 -24.95 -9.85 9.91
N ALA A 338 -24.41 -10.86 9.21
CA ALA A 338 -23.08 -10.81 8.63
C ALA A 338 -22.91 -9.62 7.66
N VAL A 339 -23.84 -9.45 6.72
CA VAL A 339 -23.84 -8.31 5.78
C VAL A 339 -23.87 -6.98 6.53
N THR A 340 -24.65 -6.88 7.60
CA THR A 340 -24.74 -5.67 8.42
C THR A 340 -23.39 -5.34 9.08
N GLN A 341 -22.69 -6.36 9.61
CA GLN A 341 -21.37 -6.16 10.21
C GLN A 341 -20.33 -5.72 9.18
N TRP A 342 -20.29 -6.33 8.00
CA TRP A 342 -19.38 -5.94 6.92
C TRP A 342 -19.65 -4.52 6.40
N GLN A 343 -20.92 -4.11 6.32
CA GLN A 343 -21.29 -2.75 5.95
C GLN A 343 -20.84 -1.73 7.01
N GLN A 344 -20.99 -2.04 8.30
CA GLN A 344 -20.48 -1.21 9.39
C GLN A 344 -18.96 -1.13 9.39
N ALA A 345 -18.27 -2.25 9.16
CA ALA A 345 -16.80 -2.28 9.02
C ALA A 345 -16.32 -1.34 7.90
N LEU A 346 -17.03 -1.32 6.77
CA LEU A 346 -16.71 -0.44 5.65
C LEU A 346 -16.90 1.06 5.97
N ILE A 347 -17.87 1.39 6.83
CA ILE A 347 -18.10 2.77 7.29
C ILE A 347 -16.96 3.21 8.23
N GLU A 348 -16.53 2.31 9.12
CA GLU A 348 -15.48 2.58 10.11
C GLU A 348 -14.07 2.63 9.48
N ASP A 349 -13.80 1.78 8.48
CA ASP A 349 -12.54 1.73 7.75
C ASP A 349 -12.77 1.55 6.22
N PRO A 350 -12.89 2.66 5.47
CA PRO A 350 -13.05 2.61 4.02
C PRO A 350 -11.87 2.00 3.27
N VAL A 351 -10.71 1.79 3.92
CA VAL A 351 -9.52 1.25 3.28
C VAL A 351 -9.71 -0.21 2.85
N GLN A 352 -10.55 -0.98 3.56
CA GLN A 352 -10.83 -2.40 3.28
C GLN A 352 -11.92 -2.62 2.20
N GLN A 353 -12.28 -1.57 1.46
CA GLN A 353 -13.45 -1.54 0.58
C GLN A 353 -13.53 -2.70 -0.42
N GLN A 354 -12.42 -3.09 -1.03
CA GLN A 354 -12.45 -4.05 -2.14
C GLN A 354 -12.72 -5.47 -1.65
N GLY A 355 -12.13 -5.89 -0.53
CA GLY A 355 -12.39 -7.20 0.06
C GLY A 355 -13.79 -7.32 0.63
N LEU A 356 -14.22 -6.30 1.40
CA LEU A 356 -15.54 -6.29 2.02
C LEU A 356 -16.67 -6.20 1.00
N ALA A 357 -16.49 -5.47 -0.10
CA ALA A 357 -17.49 -5.40 -1.17
C ALA A 357 -17.84 -6.77 -1.74
N PHE A 358 -16.88 -7.70 -1.82
CA PHE A 358 -17.13 -9.04 -2.32
C PHE A 358 -17.98 -9.86 -1.34
N LEU A 359 -17.62 -9.81 -0.04
CA LEU A 359 -18.38 -10.49 1.02
C LEU A 359 -19.82 -9.95 1.11
N ILE A 360 -19.97 -8.62 1.07
CA ILE A 360 -21.27 -7.94 1.05
C ILE A 360 -22.08 -8.35 -0.19
N ALA A 361 -21.46 -8.39 -1.38
CA ALA A 361 -22.13 -8.83 -2.59
C ALA A 361 -22.63 -10.27 -2.47
N ARG A 362 -21.77 -11.18 -2.02
CA ARG A 362 -22.15 -12.59 -1.84
C ARG A 362 -23.28 -12.75 -0.82
N GLY A 363 -23.18 -12.12 0.34
CA GLY A 363 -24.24 -12.15 1.34
C GLY A 363 -25.57 -11.60 0.82
N ASN A 364 -25.54 -10.52 0.02
CA ASN A 364 -26.77 -10.01 -0.61
C ASN A 364 -27.33 -10.98 -1.66
N TYR A 365 -26.49 -11.66 -2.44
CA TYR A 365 -26.93 -12.71 -3.35
C TYR A 365 -27.66 -13.84 -2.62
N ASP A 366 -27.10 -14.33 -1.52
CA ASP A 366 -27.71 -15.42 -0.74
C ASP A 366 -29.03 -14.99 -0.05
N LEU A 367 -29.19 -13.70 0.24
CA LEU A 367 -30.44 -13.11 0.72
C LEU A 367 -31.46 -12.83 -0.40
N GLY A 368 -31.15 -13.16 -1.66
CA GLY A 368 -31.99 -12.86 -2.82
C GLY A 368 -32.03 -11.36 -3.22
N ARG A 369 -31.15 -10.54 -2.66
CA ARG A 369 -31.04 -9.09 -2.93
C ARG A 369 -30.11 -8.83 -4.11
N TYR A 370 -30.48 -9.35 -5.28
CA TYR A 370 -29.60 -9.39 -6.46
C TYR A 370 -29.15 -8.01 -6.96
N GLN A 371 -30.00 -6.99 -6.91
CA GLN A 371 -29.60 -5.63 -7.31
C GLN A 371 -28.56 -5.04 -6.33
N ALA A 372 -28.77 -5.20 -5.02
CA ALA A 372 -27.81 -4.75 -4.01
C ALA A 372 -26.46 -5.49 -4.12
N SER A 373 -26.47 -6.76 -4.51
CA SER A 373 -25.25 -7.51 -4.83
C SER A 373 -24.50 -6.88 -6.01
N LEU A 374 -25.18 -6.56 -7.11
CA LEU A 374 -24.58 -5.89 -8.26
C LEU A 374 -24.02 -4.51 -7.90
N ASP A 375 -24.73 -3.76 -7.06
CA ASP A 375 -24.29 -2.43 -6.61
C ASP A 375 -22.99 -2.53 -5.79
N ALA A 376 -22.89 -3.54 -4.91
CA ALA A 376 -21.67 -3.82 -4.15
C ALA A 376 -20.50 -4.26 -5.04
N LEU A 377 -20.76 -5.03 -6.11
CA LEU A 377 -19.73 -5.49 -7.05
C LEU A 377 -19.15 -4.37 -7.93
N ASN A 378 -19.88 -3.28 -8.15
CA ASN A 378 -19.51 -2.21 -9.07
C ASN A 378 -18.10 -1.63 -8.80
N GLY A 379 -17.72 -1.51 -7.53
CA GLY A 379 -16.38 -1.05 -7.13
C GLY A 379 -15.27 -2.02 -7.55
N ILE A 380 -15.47 -3.32 -7.32
CA ILE A 380 -14.50 -4.38 -7.67
C ILE A 380 -14.33 -4.44 -9.18
N LEU A 381 -15.44 -4.44 -9.93
CA LEU A 381 -15.42 -4.56 -11.39
C LEU A 381 -14.73 -3.38 -12.10
N LYS A 382 -14.68 -2.21 -11.46
CA LYS A 382 -14.03 -1.01 -12.01
C LYS A 382 -12.56 -0.87 -11.61
N ALA A 383 -12.17 -1.39 -10.45
CA ALA A 383 -10.92 -0.99 -9.80
C ALA A 383 -10.01 -2.14 -9.35
N SER A 384 -10.46 -3.40 -9.40
CA SER A 384 -9.65 -4.53 -8.96
C SER A 384 -8.56 -4.88 -9.97
N GLY A 385 -7.31 -4.95 -9.50
CA GLY A 385 -6.18 -5.52 -10.24
C GLY A 385 -6.03 -7.04 -10.13
N ASP A 386 -6.71 -7.68 -9.17
CA ASP A 386 -6.64 -9.13 -8.93
C ASP A 386 -7.57 -9.87 -9.88
N LYS A 387 -6.99 -10.62 -10.83
CA LYS A 387 -7.74 -11.36 -11.87
C LYS A 387 -8.68 -12.42 -11.29
N PRO A 388 -8.26 -13.29 -10.33
CA PRO A 388 -9.15 -14.28 -9.75
C PRO A 388 -10.37 -13.67 -9.04
N LEU A 389 -10.17 -12.63 -8.23
CA LEU A 389 -11.28 -11.90 -7.60
C LEU A 389 -12.19 -11.27 -8.66
N LEU A 390 -11.61 -10.64 -9.69
CA LEU A 390 -12.37 -10.01 -10.76
C LEU A 390 -13.20 -11.03 -11.54
N ALA A 391 -12.64 -12.21 -11.80
CA ALA A 391 -13.36 -13.32 -12.42
C ALA A 391 -14.52 -13.79 -11.52
N ASN A 392 -14.28 -14.05 -10.24
CA ASN A 392 -15.34 -14.42 -9.30
C ASN A 392 -16.44 -13.35 -9.18
N ALA A 393 -16.07 -12.06 -9.20
CA ALA A 393 -17.01 -10.95 -9.21
C ALA A 393 -17.88 -10.93 -10.47
N TYR A 394 -17.30 -11.17 -11.65
CA TYR A 394 -18.06 -11.32 -12.89
C TYR A 394 -18.98 -12.54 -12.88
N SER A 395 -18.54 -13.68 -12.33
CA SER A 395 -19.41 -14.86 -12.20
C SER A 395 -20.60 -14.58 -11.29
N LEU A 396 -20.37 -13.97 -10.13
CA LEU A 396 -21.44 -13.57 -9.21
C LEU A 396 -22.40 -12.55 -9.84
N ALA A 397 -21.87 -11.60 -10.61
CA ALA A 397 -22.70 -10.66 -11.37
C ALA A 397 -23.54 -11.38 -12.43
N GLY A 398 -22.99 -12.39 -13.10
CA GLY A 398 -23.70 -13.25 -14.04
C GLY A 398 -24.89 -13.94 -13.37
N ASP A 399 -24.67 -14.57 -12.22
CA ASP A 399 -25.72 -15.23 -11.43
C ASP A 399 -26.81 -14.23 -11.02
N CYS A 400 -26.42 -13.02 -10.57
CA CYS A 400 -27.37 -11.97 -10.23
C CYS A 400 -28.21 -11.55 -11.43
N TYR A 401 -27.60 -11.34 -12.60
CA TYR A 401 -28.33 -10.97 -13.82
C TYR A 401 -29.30 -12.07 -14.25
N LEU A 402 -28.90 -13.34 -14.16
CA LEU A 402 -29.77 -14.48 -14.49
C LEU A 402 -31.00 -14.51 -13.57
N LYS A 403 -30.80 -14.33 -12.26
CA LYS A 403 -31.91 -14.28 -11.27
C LYS A 403 -32.83 -13.07 -11.47
N LEU A 404 -32.35 -12.00 -12.10
CA LEU A 404 -33.14 -10.83 -12.49
C LEU A 404 -33.78 -10.96 -13.89
N GLY A 405 -33.61 -12.09 -14.59
CA GLY A 405 -34.14 -12.32 -15.94
C GLY A 405 -33.40 -11.56 -17.05
N ARG A 406 -32.15 -11.17 -16.81
CA ARG A 406 -31.30 -10.40 -17.74
C ARG A 406 -30.27 -11.30 -18.42
N ASP A 407 -30.75 -12.25 -19.22
CA ASP A 407 -29.92 -13.33 -19.78
C ASP A 407 -28.75 -12.83 -20.64
N THR A 408 -28.94 -11.75 -21.40
CA THR A 408 -27.89 -11.16 -22.23
C THR A 408 -26.74 -10.60 -21.41
N ASP A 409 -27.07 -9.96 -20.28
CA ASP A 409 -26.08 -9.40 -19.36
C ASP A 409 -25.39 -10.51 -18.57
N ALA A 410 -26.13 -11.55 -18.18
CA ALA A 410 -25.58 -12.74 -17.54
C ALA A 410 -24.50 -13.40 -18.42
N ARG A 411 -24.84 -13.71 -19.68
CA ARG A 411 -23.87 -14.28 -20.65
C ARG A 411 -22.66 -13.38 -20.85
N ARG A 412 -22.87 -12.06 -20.94
CA ARG A 412 -21.76 -11.10 -21.06
C ARG A 412 -20.85 -11.16 -19.83
N SER A 413 -21.41 -11.19 -18.63
CA SER A 413 -20.66 -11.30 -17.38
C SER A 413 -19.86 -12.61 -17.30
N TYR A 414 -20.44 -13.75 -17.63
CA TYR A 414 -19.68 -15.02 -17.63
C TYR A 414 -18.55 -15.04 -18.67
N ASN A 415 -18.76 -14.46 -19.85
CA ASN A 415 -17.69 -14.33 -20.85
C ASN A 415 -16.54 -13.42 -20.36
N LEU A 416 -16.86 -12.33 -19.66
CA LEU A 416 -15.84 -11.48 -19.03
C LEU A 416 -15.11 -12.23 -17.91
N SER A 417 -15.84 -12.99 -17.10
CA SER A 417 -15.30 -13.86 -16.06
C SER A 417 -14.27 -14.84 -16.61
N LEU A 418 -14.60 -15.55 -17.69
CA LEU A 418 -13.67 -16.45 -18.38
C LEU A 418 -12.48 -15.69 -18.95
N LYS A 419 -12.67 -14.50 -19.53
CA LYS A 419 -11.55 -13.71 -20.09
C LYS A 419 -10.51 -13.36 -19.03
N GLU A 420 -10.93 -13.06 -17.81
CA GLU A 420 -10.03 -12.75 -16.69
C GLU A 420 -9.32 -13.99 -16.16
N ASP A 421 -9.99 -15.15 -16.17
CA ASP A 421 -9.44 -16.43 -15.69
C ASP A 421 -9.89 -17.64 -16.54
N ILE A 422 -9.24 -17.83 -17.70
CA ILE A 422 -9.65 -18.79 -18.74
C ILE A 422 -9.51 -20.25 -18.31
N LEU A 423 -8.52 -20.58 -17.49
CA LEU A 423 -8.07 -21.96 -17.33
C LEU A 423 -8.75 -22.73 -16.19
N VAL A 424 -9.35 -22.03 -15.22
CA VAL A 424 -9.73 -22.64 -13.93
C VAL A 424 -11.06 -22.16 -13.35
N ASN A 425 -11.76 -21.25 -14.05
CA ASN A 425 -13.04 -20.71 -13.62
C ASN A 425 -14.22 -21.61 -14.03
N PHE A 426 -14.37 -22.75 -13.35
CA PHE A 426 -15.43 -23.72 -13.62
C PHE A 426 -16.83 -23.15 -13.38
N TRP A 427 -16.97 -22.14 -12.51
CA TRP A 427 -18.23 -21.45 -12.27
C TRP A 427 -18.78 -20.80 -13.54
N ALA A 428 -17.98 -20.01 -14.25
CA ALA A 428 -18.43 -19.37 -15.48
C ALA A 428 -18.63 -20.39 -16.62
N MET A 429 -17.81 -21.45 -16.67
CA MET A 429 -17.93 -22.51 -17.66
C MET A 429 -19.25 -23.28 -17.53
N SER A 430 -19.64 -23.69 -16.32
CA SER A 430 -20.89 -24.43 -16.10
C SER A 430 -22.11 -23.57 -16.42
N ALA A 431 -22.11 -22.31 -16.00
CA ALA A 431 -23.22 -21.39 -16.25
C ALA A 431 -23.45 -21.09 -17.74
N LEU A 432 -22.40 -21.09 -18.56
CA LEU A 432 -22.50 -20.94 -20.02
C LEU A 432 -22.85 -22.26 -20.73
N GLY A 433 -22.51 -23.41 -20.14
CA GLY A 433 -22.79 -24.75 -20.65
C GLY A 433 -24.26 -25.16 -20.53
N GLY A 434 -25.01 -24.57 -19.60
CA GLY A 434 -26.47 -24.74 -19.48
C GLY A 434 -26.91 -25.95 -18.65
N ASP A 435 -26.26 -26.19 -17.52
CA ASP A 435 -26.73 -27.16 -16.50
C ASP A 435 -27.86 -26.60 -15.60
#